data_AF-A0A0S2JHH5-F1
#
_entry.id   AF-A0A0S2JHH5-F1
#
_cell.length_a   1.000
_cell.length_b   1.000
_cell.length_c   1.000
_cell.angle_alpha   90.00
_cell.angle_beta   90.00
_cell.angle_gamma   90.00
#
_symmetry.space_group_name_H-M   'P 1'
#
loop_
_entity.id
_entity.type
_entity.pdbx_description
1 polymer ?
#
loop_
_entity_poly.entity_id
_entity_poly.type
_entity_poly.pdbx_seq_one_letter_code
_entity_poly.pdbx_strand_id
1 'polypeptide(L)'
;MPFLQAVFCLKGFDDRSRFFTSSILSLLGFIFFSAIFSSFLLVSFTLLLILTAVLTCSTKRRLHDATLNKNWQLVPGGLLLLTGVLSLIIENSSSYYLLILPALSCALLLTYPSTNKKVKHDYILGYYGPVDLTSYQQGPVGITTLHQRIEPTLAADSVSEQVYLSDTVAAEQSNTPNYQPNDETSSKQADLGELIRLKMLSNRKLQLGVIASVALIFIAVFVSSVLNSINQQHLTSRNTALNEAKEITKNTSDNIIITKKHLLAMPDNFNLYLSEYQGIIIHWQADQVPDGELWSLLSAQGDKSCQSIKFNKGAPLRPLTVLVENGSEYFASFSPLDSRELVQALAFRGKFSLCGYSFSLKGSQATLGKHLQYAPFLDKDA
;
A
#
# COMPACT_ATOMS: atom_id res chain seq x y z
N MET A 1 20.19 -18.18 5.25
CA MET A 1 19.91 -17.66 6.61
C MET A 1 18.95 -18.61 7.32
N PRO A 2 19.35 -19.20 8.46
CA PRO A 2 18.57 -20.23 9.17
C PRO A 2 17.18 -19.72 9.60
N PHE A 3 17.05 -18.43 9.91
CA PHE A 3 15.75 -17.82 10.22
C PHE A 3 14.72 -17.97 9.08
N LEU A 4 15.10 -17.66 7.83
CA LEU A 4 14.19 -17.75 6.68
C LEU A 4 13.81 -19.21 6.38
N GLN A 5 14.73 -20.14 6.58
CA GLN A 5 14.45 -21.57 6.48
C GLN A 5 13.42 -22.01 7.54
N ALA A 6 13.54 -21.51 8.77
CA ALA A 6 12.58 -21.81 9.84
C ALA A 6 11.18 -21.20 9.59
N VAL A 7 11.07 -20.12 8.80
CA VAL A 7 9.80 -19.51 8.41
C VAL A 7 9.03 -20.40 7.44
N PHE A 8 9.70 -20.93 6.40
CA PHE A 8 9.09 -21.80 5.38
C PHE A 8 9.09 -23.29 5.75
N CYS A 9 9.64 -23.66 6.91
CA CYS A 9 9.71 -25.05 7.32
C CYS A 9 8.32 -25.63 7.63
N LEU A 10 7.94 -26.71 6.94
CA LEU A 10 6.67 -27.41 7.12
C LEU A 10 6.65 -28.37 8.32
N LYS A 11 7.81 -28.61 8.94
CA LYS A 11 8.00 -29.50 10.10
C LYS A 11 8.39 -28.66 11.32
N GLY A 12 7.94 -29.11 12.49
CA GLY A 12 8.21 -28.44 13.76
C GLY A 12 6.95 -27.89 14.43
N PHE A 13 7.18 -26.98 15.36
CA PHE A 13 6.20 -26.48 16.31
C PHE A 13 6.41 -24.97 16.47
N ASP A 14 5.31 -24.22 16.50
CA ASP A 14 5.29 -22.78 16.79
C ASP A 14 4.51 -22.55 18.08
N ASP A 15 5.14 -21.85 19.02
CA ASP A 15 4.47 -21.37 20.22
C ASP A 15 3.45 -20.25 19.87
N ARG A 16 2.69 -19.79 20.87
CA ARG A 16 1.70 -18.73 20.67
C ARG A 16 2.34 -17.42 20.22
N SER A 17 3.49 -17.08 20.76
CA SER A 17 4.16 -15.80 20.50
C SER A 17 4.68 -15.71 19.06
N ARG A 18 5.33 -16.77 18.58
CA ARG A 18 5.84 -16.86 17.21
C ARG A 18 4.70 -16.91 16.20
N PHE A 19 3.65 -17.67 16.47
CA PHE A 19 2.47 -17.70 15.61
C PHE A 19 1.81 -16.32 15.54
N PHE A 20 1.59 -15.65 16.67
CA PHE A 20 1.04 -14.29 16.73
C PHE A 20 1.88 -13.29 15.92
N THR A 21 3.19 -13.30 16.12
CA THR A 21 4.12 -12.42 15.41
C THR A 21 4.07 -12.67 13.90
N SER A 22 4.09 -13.94 13.48
CA SER A 22 4.01 -14.32 12.08
C SER A 22 2.66 -13.91 11.46
N SER A 23 1.55 -14.09 12.17
CA SER A 23 0.22 -13.69 11.71
C SER A 23 0.09 -12.18 11.55
N ILE A 24 0.55 -11.39 12.53
CA ILE A 24 0.52 -9.93 12.45
C ILE A 24 1.40 -9.43 11.31
N LEU A 25 2.61 -9.97 11.20
CA LEU A 25 3.54 -9.57 10.14
C LEU A 25 2.98 -9.88 8.75
N SER A 26 2.33 -11.04 8.57
CA SER A 26 1.66 -11.37 7.31
C SER A 26 0.48 -10.45 7.02
N LEU A 27 -0.38 -10.15 8.00
CA LEU A 27 -1.57 -9.33 7.80
C LEU A 27 -1.21 -7.85 7.57
N LEU A 28 -0.42 -7.25 8.45
CA LEU A 28 0.02 -5.86 8.32
C LEU A 28 0.99 -5.68 7.15
N GLY A 29 1.86 -6.66 6.92
CA GLY A 29 2.75 -6.67 5.76
C GLY A 29 1.96 -6.62 4.47
N PHE A 30 0.90 -7.43 4.32
CA PHE A 30 0.05 -7.37 3.14
C PHE A 30 -0.56 -5.98 2.95
N ILE A 31 -1.19 -5.40 3.98
CA ILE A 31 -1.79 -4.06 3.90
C ILE A 31 -0.76 -2.99 3.49
N PHE A 32 0.41 -3.00 4.12
CA PHE A 32 1.44 -1.99 3.88
C PHE A 32 1.99 -2.08 2.46
N PHE A 33 2.39 -3.28 2.04
CA PHE A 33 2.99 -3.45 0.73
C PHE A 33 1.98 -3.38 -0.41
N SER A 34 0.74 -3.85 -0.22
CA SER A 34 -0.30 -3.68 -1.24
C SER A 34 -0.66 -2.21 -1.46
N ALA A 35 -0.57 -1.38 -0.41
CA ALA A 35 -0.74 0.07 -0.54
C ALA A 35 0.43 0.70 -1.32
N ILE A 36 1.68 0.34 -1.00
CA ILE A 36 2.89 0.86 -1.67
C ILE A 36 2.92 0.46 -3.15
N PHE A 37 2.60 -0.80 -3.45
CA PHE A 37 2.62 -1.35 -4.80
C PHE A 37 1.23 -1.40 -5.44
N SER A 38 0.36 -0.44 -5.09
CA SER A 38 -1.01 -0.37 -5.60
C SER A 38 -1.08 -0.27 -7.14
N SER A 39 -0.09 0.37 -7.77
CA SER A 39 0.01 0.45 -9.24
C SER A 39 0.51 -0.84 -9.92
N PHE A 40 1.01 -1.81 -9.16
CA PHE A 40 1.61 -3.05 -9.69
C PHE A 40 0.89 -4.28 -9.15
N LEU A 41 -0.26 -4.64 -9.76
CA LEU A 41 -1.08 -5.77 -9.33
C LEU A 41 -0.28 -7.08 -9.24
N LEU A 42 0.58 -7.36 -10.22
CA LEU A 42 1.40 -8.58 -10.23
C LEU A 42 2.32 -8.66 -9.00
N VAL A 43 2.94 -7.54 -8.61
CA VAL A 43 3.82 -7.49 -7.42
C VAL A 43 2.99 -7.73 -6.16
N SER A 44 1.86 -7.05 -6.01
CA SER A 44 0.96 -7.23 -4.88
C SER A 44 0.41 -8.66 -4.77
N PHE A 45 0.10 -9.29 -5.90
CA PHE A 45 -0.37 -10.69 -5.94
C PHE A 45 0.74 -11.69 -5.59
N THR A 46 1.94 -11.52 -6.14
CA THR A 46 3.08 -12.39 -5.78
C THR A 46 3.44 -12.29 -4.30
N LEU A 47 3.37 -11.08 -3.74
CA LEU A 47 3.58 -10.88 -2.31
C LEU A 47 2.49 -11.56 -1.47
N LEU A 48 1.21 -11.45 -1.87
CA LEU A 48 0.11 -12.15 -1.21
C LEU A 48 0.35 -13.67 -1.16
N LEU A 49 0.85 -14.27 -2.24
CA LEU A 49 1.20 -15.69 -2.25
C LEU A 49 2.32 -16.03 -1.27
N ILE A 50 3.36 -15.20 -1.20
CA ILE A 50 4.48 -15.40 -0.26
C ILE A 50 3.97 -15.30 1.19
N LEU A 51 3.21 -14.26 1.53
CA LEU A 51 2.68 -14.06 2.88
C LEU A 51 1.67 -15.14 3.28
N THR A 52 0.89 -15.63 2.31
CA THR A 52 0.00 -16.79 2.49
C THR A 52 0.79 -18.07 2.78
N ALA A 53 1.88 -18.31 2.06
CA ALA A 53 2.73 -19.47 2.28
C ALA A 53 3.37 -19.43 3.69
N VAL A 54 3.87 -18.27 4.10
CA VAL A 54 4.40 -18.03 5.45
C VAL A 54 3.35 -18.32 6.52
N LEU A 55 2.14 -17.75 6.38
CA LEU A 55 1.06 -17.94 7.33
C LEU A 55 0.63 -19.41 7.40
N THR A 56 0.50 -20.09 6.26
CA THR A 56 0.12 -21.51 6.18
C THR A 56 1.15 -22.42 6.84
N CYS A 57 2.45 -22.15 6.62
CA CYS A 57 3.53 -22.88 7.29
C CYS A 57 3.45 -22.70 8.81
N SER A 58 3.25 -21.46 9.28
CA SER A 58 3.10 -21.18 10.71
C SER A 58 1.84 -21.79 11.31
N THR A 59 0.69 -21.74 10.61
CA THR A 59 -0.55 -22.42 11.03
C THR A 59 -0.34 -23.91 11.20
N LYS A 60 0.34 -24.57 10.24
CA LYS A 60 0.61 -26.00 10.31
C LYS A 60 1.46 -26.36 11.54
N ARG A 61 2.53 -25.59 11.81
CA ARG A 61 3.38 -25.79 13.00
C ARG A 61 2.62 -25.51 14.30
N ARG A 62 1.75 -24.50 14.30
CA ARG A 62 0.89 -24.16 15.44
C ARG A 62 -0.15 -25.24 15.74
N LEU A 63 -0.72 -25.83 14.71
CA LEU A 63 -1.68 -26.92 14.80
C LEU A 63 -1.04 -28.18 15.40
N HIS A 64 0.21 -28.45 15.04
CA HIS A 64 1.00 -29.54 15.59
C HIS A 64 1.34 -29.33 17.08
N ASP A 65 1.66 -28.09 17.49
CA ASP A 65 1.88 -27.72 18.90
C ASP A 65 0.62 -27.81 19.77
N ALA A 66 -0.53 -27.43 19.21
CA ALA A 66 -1.82 -27.53 19.89
C ALA A 66 -2.49 -28.92 19.75
N THR A 67 -1.85 -29.89 19.06
CA THR A 67 -2.39 -31.23 18.79
C THR A 67 -3.80 -31.21 18.18
N LEU A 68 -4.04 -30.29 17.27
CA LEU A 68 -5.34 -30.07 16.62
C LEU A 68 -5.47 -30.85 15.31
N ASN A 69 -6.71 -31.03 14.83
CA ASN A 69 -6.99 -31.76 13.60
C ASN A 69 -6.38 -31.08 12.36
N LYS A 70 -5.65 -31.86 11.54
CA LYS A 70 -5.02 -31.49 10.27
C LYS A 70 -5.92 -30.70 9.31
N ASN A 71 -7.24 -30.87 9.36
CA ASN A 71 -8.19 -30.15 8.49
C ASN A 71 -8.13 -28.62 8.66
N TRP A 72 -7.68 -28.12 9.81
CA TRP A 72 -7.56 -26.68 10.09
C TRP A 72 -6.29 -26.03 9.53
N GLN A 73 -5.36 -26.82 8.97
CA GLN A 73 -4.04 -26.33 8.55
C GLN A 73 -4.08 -25.27 7.45
N LEU A 74 -5.14 -25.26 6.62
CA LEU A 74 -5.30 -24.33 5.50
C LEU A 74 -6.25 -23.17 5.80
N VAL A 75 -6.94 -23.17 6.95
CA VAL A 75 -8.04 -22.21 7.19
C VAL A 75 -7.53 -20.76 7.21
N PRO A 76 -6.54 -20.37 8.03
CA PRO A 76 -6.07 -18.98 8.07
C PRO A 76 -5.39 -18.54 6.78
N GLY A 77 -4.58 -19.41 6.17
CA GLY A 77 -3.90 -19.14 4.90
C GLY A 77 -4.88 -19.00 3.73
N GLY A 78 -5.83 -19.92 3.61
CA GLY A 78 -6.87 -19.87 2.57
C GLY A 78 -7.79 -18.66 2.72
N LEU A 79 -8.16 -18.30 3.96
CA LEU A 79 -8.91 -17.07 4.22
C LEU A 79 -8.11 -15.82 3.86
N LEU A 80 -6.81 -15.78 4.16
CA LEU A 80 -5.93 -14.67 3.77
C LEU A 80 -5.83 -14.56 2.24
N LEU A 81 -5.66 -15.67 1.53
CA LEU A 81 -5.61 -15.67 0.07
C LEU A 81 -6.93 -15.20 -0.54
N LEU A 82 -8.06 -15.75 -0.07
CA LEU A 82 -9.38 -15.39 -0.59
C LEU A 82 -9.70 -13.91 -0.34
N THR A 83 -9.55 -13.46 0.91
CA THR A 83 -9.86 -12.07 1.28
C THR A 83 -8.84 -11.09 0.69
N GLY A 84 -7.56 -11.47 0.61
CA GLY A 84 -6.52 -10.66 -0.01
C GLY A 84 -6.73 -10.49 -1.52
N VAL A 85 -7.08 -11.55 -2.25
CA VAL A 85 -7.43 -11.45 -3.68
C VAL A 85 -8.64 -10.55 -3.87
N LEU A 86 -9.67 -10.71 -3.03
CA LEU A 86 -10.87 -9.87 -3.09
C LEU A 86 -10.53 -8.40 -2.78
N SER A 87 -9.64 -8.15 -1.81
CA SER A 87 -9.16 -6.80 -1.50
C SER A 87 -8.41 -6.15 -2.66
N LEU A 88 -7.61 -6.91 -3.42
CA LEU A 88 -6.91 -6.43 -4.61
C LEU A 88 -7.87 -6.11 -5.77
N ILE A 89 -8.96 -6.86 -5.94
CA ILE A 89 -9.96 -6.63 -7.01
C ILE A 89 -10.85 -5.41 -6.72
N ILE A 90 -11.20 -5.18 -5.45
CA ILE A 90 -12.15 -4.12 -5.06
C ILE A 90 -11.52 -2.71 -5.13
N GLU A 91 -10.19 -2.59 -5.15
CA GLU A 91 -9.44 -1.32 -5.30
C GLU A 91 -9.94 -0.16 -4.41
N ASN A 92 -10.45 -0.46 -3.23
CA ASN A 92 -10.98 0.51 -2.26
C ASN A 92 -10.26 0.33 -0.92
N SER A 93 -9.92 1.41 -0.22
CA SER A 93 -9.32 1.34 1.13
C SER A 93 -10.16 0.54 2.12
N SER A 94 -11.48 0.53 1.95
CA SER A 94 -12.39 -0.25 2.78
C SER A 94 -12.27 -1.77 2.55
N SER A 95 -11.69 -2.21 1.43
CA SER A 95 -11.54 -3.64 1.12
C SER A 95 -10.60 -4.36 2.10
N TYR A 96 -9.69 -3.64 2.77
CA TYR A 96 -8.80 -4.22 3.77
C TYR A 96 -9.54 -4.71 5.03
N TYR A 97 -10.77 -4.24 5.30
CA TYR A 97 -11.58 -4.76 6.41
C TYR A 97 -11.94 -6.25 6.24
N LEU A 98 -11.87 -6.79 5.02
CA LEU A 98 -12.06 -8.22 4.76
C LEU A 98 -11.02 -9.09 5.49
N LEU A 99 -9.83 -8.54 5.78
CA LEU A 99 -8.76 -9.22 6.50
C LEU A 99 -9.11 -9.49 7.98
N ILE A 100 -10.22 -8.97 8.49
CA ILE A 100 -10.71 -9.33 9.83
C ILE A 100 -11.05 -10.82 9.93
N LEU A 101 -11.45 -11.44 8.81
CA LEU A 101 -11.80 -12.86 8.77
C LEU A 101 -10.59 -13.79 9.00
N PRO A 102 -9.48 -13.68 8.24
CA PRO A 102 -8.26 -14.42 8.56
C PRO A 102 -7.70 -14.04 9.94
N ALA A 103 -7.83 -12.78 10.38
CA ALA A 103 -7.40 -12.37 11.72
C ALA A 103 -8.17 -13.09 12.85
N LEU A 104 -9.50 -13.21 12.75
CA LEU A 104 -10.32 -13.95 13.70
C LEU A 104 -9.98 -15.45 13.72
N SER A 105 -9.68 -16.03 12.56
CA SER A 105 -9.23 -17.42 12.49
C SER A 105 -7.87 -17.65 13.19
N CYS A 106 -6.94 -16.70 13.05
CA CYS A 106 -5.67 -16.73 13.78
C CYS A 106 -5.89 -16.53 15.29
N ALA A 107 -6.76 -15.58 15.67
CA ALA A 107 -7.12 -15.33 17.06
C ALA A 107 -7.71 -16.59 17.73
N LEU A 108 -8.55 -17.35 17.01
CA LEU A 108 -9.08 -18.61 17.52
C LEU A 108 -7.96 -19.63 17.80
N LEU A 109 -6.98 -19.79 16.90
CA LEU A 109 -5.84 -20.70 17.12
C LEU A 109 -4.90 -20.26 18.26
N LEU A 110 -4.85 -18.96 18.55
CA LEU A 110 -4.12 -18.42 19.70
C LEU A 110 -4.78 -18.78 21.04
N THR A 111 -6.08 -19.08 21.05
CA THR A 111 -6.78 -19.49 22.29
C THR A 111 -6.45 -20.91 22.77
N TYR A 112 -5.83 -21.73 21.93
CA TYR A 112 -5.48 -23.10 22.29
C TYR A 112 -4.16 -23.14 23.09
N PRO A 113 -4.06 -23.94 24.16
CA PRO A 113 -2.78 -24.14 24.82
C PRO A 113 -1.81 -24.96 23.99
N SER A 114 -0.52 -24.71 24.17
CA SER A 114 0.53 -25.65 23.74
C SER A 114 0.42 -26.89 24.64
N THR A 115 0.16 -28.05 24.05
CA THR A 115 -0.05 -29.29 24.81
C THR A 115 1.27 -30.02 25.09
N ASN A 116 2.31 -29.73 24.32
CA ASN A 116 3.61 -30.38 24.42
C ASN A 116 4.50 -29.77 25.51
N LYS A 117 4.28 -30.19 26.76
CA LYS A 117 5.07 -29.78 27.94
C LYS A 117 6.58 -30.05 27.81
N LYS A 118 6.97 -31.11 27.06
CA LYS A 118 8.38 -31.44 26.80
C LYS A 118 9.06 -30.43 25.87
N VAL A 119 8.34 -29.97 24.84
CA VAL A 119 8.86 -29.00 23.86
C VAL A 119 8.94 -27.58 24.44
N LYS A 120 8.14 -27.28 25.46
CA LYS A 120 8.04 -25.93 26.07
C LYS A 120 9.38 -25.37 26.57
N HIS A 121 10.35 -26.22 26.92
CA HIS A 121 11.66 -25.81 27.43
C HIS A 121 12.73 -25.65 26.35
N ASP A 122 12.49 -26.15 25.13
CA ASP A 122 13.48 -26.20 24.04
C ASP A 122 13.14 -25.22 22.89
N TYR A 123 12.21 -24.29 23.09
CA TYR A 123 11.83 -23.30 22.09
C TYR A 123 12.92 -22.24 21.93
N ILE A 124 13.43 -22.07 20.70
CA ILE A 124 14.35 -20.99 20.33
C ILE A 124 13.56 -19.98 19.50
N LEU A 125 13.41 -18.74 20.01
CA LEU A 125 12.56 -17.71 19.38
C LEU A 125 11.13 -18.20 19.10
N GLY A 126 10.60 -19.08 19.96
CA GLY A 126 9.26 -19.68 19.81
C GLY A 126 9.14 -20.76 18.73
N TYR A 127 10.26 -21.22 18.15
CA TYR A 127 10.31 -22.35 17.21
C TYR A 127 11.00 -23.56 17.82
N TYR A 128 10.45 -24.74 17.55
CA TYR A 128 11.13 -26.01 17.77
C TYR A 128 10.96 -26.89 16.53
N GLY A 129 12.06 -27.34 15.93
CA GLY A 129 11.99 -28.12 14.69
C GLY A 129 13.36 -28.43 14.10
N PRO A 130 13.41 -28.96 12.87
CA PRO A 130 14.65 -29.47 12.26
C PRO A 130 15.64 -28.38 11.84
N VAL A 131 15.24 -27.11 11.81
CA VAL A 131 16.12 -26.01 11.47
C VAL A 131 16.79 -25.50 12.74
N ASP A 132 18.11 -25.57 12.78
CA ASP A 132 18.88 -25.10 13.92
C ASP A 132 18.87 -23.57 13.99
N LEU A 133 18.40 -23.04 15.12
CA LEU A 133 18.37 -21.61 15.45
C LEU A 133 19.29 -21.26 16.62
N THR A 134 20.10 -22.21 17.11
CA THR A 134 21.02 -22.00 18.24
C THR A 134 21.99 -20.84 18.02
N SER A 135 22.36 -20.56 16.77
CA SER A 135 23.16 -19.38 16.41
C SER A 135 22.53 -18.03 16.82
N TYR A 136 21.22 -17.99 17.06
CA TYR A 136 20.49 -16.80 17.50
C TYR A 136 20.20 -16.80 19.01
N GLN A 137 20.54 -17.87 19.73
CA GLN A 137 20.60 -17.81 21.17
C GLN A 137 21.75 -16.89 21.51
N GLN A 138 21.43 -15.76 22.14
CA GLN A 138 22.44 -15.04 22.88
C GLN A 138 22.91 -16.03 23.95
N GLY A 139 24.11 -16.58 23.76
CA GLY A 139 24.77 -17.31 24.83
C GLY A 139 24.72 -16.43 26.08
N PRO A 140 24.59 -16.99 27.29
CA PRO A 140 24.64 -16.19 28.49
C PRO A 140 25.86 -15.29 28.33
N VAL A 141 25.65 -13.98 28.26
CA VAL A 141 26.74 -13.02 28.42
C VAL A 141 27.36 -13.49 29.70
N GLY A 142 28.57 -14.04 29.59
CA GLY A 142 29.31 -14.52 30.73
C GLY A 142 29.56 -13.30 31.59
N ILE A 143 28.60 -12.99 32.47
CA ILE A 143 28.93 -12.58 33.80
C ILE A 143 29.63 -13.82 34.34
N THR A 144 30.92 -13.95 34.01
CA THR A 144 31.85 -14.64 34.86
C THR A 144 31.55 -14.08 36.24
N THR A 145 30.85 -14.85 37.06
CA THR A 145 30.83 -14.62 38.48
C THR A 145 32.27 -14.81 38.91
N LEU A 146 33.06 -13.73 38.80
CA LEU A 146 34.34 -13.52 39.46
C LEU A 146 34.06 -13.41 40.96
N HIS A 147 33.52 -14.48 41.51
CA HIS A 147 33.42 -14.75 42.93
C HIS A 147 33.79 -16.20 43.18
N GLN A 148 34.85 -16.66 42.50
CA GLN A 148 35.67 -17.70 43.08
C GLN A 148 36.77 -17.00 43.86
N ARG A 149 36.60 -16.93 45.18
CA ARG A 149 37.59 -16.41 46.11
C ARG A 149 38.79 -17.34 46.04
N ILE A 150 39.86 -16.90 45.38
CA ILE A 150 41.13 -17.61 45.38
C ILE A 150 41.82 -17.26 46.69
N GLU A 151 41.90 -18.22 47.62
CA GLU A 151 42.70 -18.08 48.83
C GLU A 151 44.19 -18.15 48.44
N PRO A 152 45.04 -17.21 48.89
CA PRO A 152 46.46 -17.28 48.63
C PRO A 152 47.08 -18.43 49.44
N THR A 153 47.47 -19.50 48.75
CA THR A 153 48.24 -20.58 49.37
C THR A 153 49.70 -20.17 49.41
N LEU A 154 50.22 -19.92 50.61
CA LEU A 154 51.62 -19.65 50.89
C LEU A 154 52.28 -20.93 51.43
N ALA A 155 52.77 -21.80 50.53
CA ALA A 155 53.74 -22.84 50.89
C ALA A 155 54.53 -23.27 49.65
N ALA A 156 55.83 -23.46 49.88
CA ALA A 156 56.87 -23.61 48.89
C ALA A 156 56.96 -25.03 48.28
N ASP A 157 57.57 -25.04 47.09
CA ASP A 157 58.26 -26.12 46.39
C ASP A 157 57.51 -27.31 45.78
N SER A 158 57.67 -27.36 44.46
CA SER A 158 57.84 -28.54 43.59
C SER A 158 56.61 -29.44 43.33
N VAL A 159 56.13 -29.45 42.09
CA VAL A 159 56.48 -30.44 41.05
C VAL A 159 55.61 -30.16 39.83
N SER A 160 56.22 -30.21 38.65
CA SER A 160 55.55 -30.10 37.35
C SER A 160 54.55 -31.23 37.15
N GLU A 161 53.34 -30.93 36.65
CA GLU A 161 52.71 -31.84 35.69
C GLU A 161 51.63 -31.17 34.85
N GLN A 162 51.51 -31.70 33.65
CA GLN A 162 51.00 -31.05 32.44
C GLN A 162 49.48 -30.98 32.40
N VAL A 163 49.01 -29.91 31.75
CA VAL A 163 47.65 -29.75 31.25
C VAL A 163 47.42 -30.76 30.11
N TYR A 164 46.46 -31.68 30.28
CA TYR A 164 45.77 -32.32 29.16
C TYR A 164 44.26 -32.28 29.36
N LEU A 165 43.59 -31.81 28.31
CA LEU A 165 42.15 -31.78 28.09
C LEU A 165 41.59 -33.17 27.73
N SER A 166 40.32 -33.35 28.08
CA SER A 166 39.33 -34.31 27.53
C SER A 166 39.57 -35.79 27.88
N ASP A 167 38.60 -36.62 28.23
CA ASP A 167 37.19 -36.64 27.87
C ASP A 167 36.41 -37.62 28.78
N THR A 168 35.08 -37.48 28.79
CA THR A 168 34.05 -38.49 29.12
C THR A 168 33.76 -38.97 30.56
N VAL A 169 32.61 -38.49 31.05
CA VAL A 169 31.40 -39.18 31.58
C VAL A 169 31.50 -40.37 32.56
N ALA A 170 30.76 -40.20 33.68
CA ALA A 170 30.19 -41.16 34.64
C ALA A 170 31.15 -41.64 35.75
N ALA A 171 30.80 -41.68 37.03
CA ALA A 171 29.51 -41.71 37.71
C ALA A 171 29.63 -41.21 39.17
N GLU A 172 28.46 -40.98 39.79
CA GLU A 172 28.18 -40.93 41.24
C GLU A 172 28.67 -39.69 42.03
N GLN A 173 27.94 -39.15 42.99
CA GLN A 173 26.51 -39.05 43.32
C GLN A 173 26.41 -37.98 44.42
N SER A 174 25.17 -37.61 44.74
CA SER A 174 24.74 -36.95 45.99
C SER A 174 25.16 -35.48 46.21
N ASN A 175 24.25 -34.58 45.83
CA ASN A 175 23.57 -33.74 46.81
C ASN A 175 22.18 -33.35 46.28
N THR A 176 21.18 -34.03 46.82
CA THR A 176 19.75 -33.77 46.69
C THR A 176 19.38 -32.44 47.34
N PRO A 177 18.60 -31.57 46.68
CA PRO A 177 17.53 -30.84 47.33
C PRO A 177 16.26 -31.68 47.20
N ASN A 178 15.64 -31.91 48.35
CA ASN A 178 14.41 -32.66 48.56
C ASN A 178 13.25 -32.08 47.72
N TYR A 179 13.01 -32.60 46.52
CA TYR A 179 11.79 -32.32 45.76
C TYR A 179 10.81 -33.47 46.03
N GLN A 180 9.93 -33.25 47.00
CA GLN A 180 8.76 -34.10 47.17
C GLN A 180 7.93 -34.09 45.87
N PRO A 181 7.55 -35.25 45.33
CA PRO A 181 6.49 -35.31 44.34
C PRO A 181 5.18 -35.06 45.08
N ASN A 182 4.84 -33.79 45.29
CA ASN A 182 3.51 -33.44 45.72
C ASN A 182 2.54 -33.73 44.58
N ASP A 183 1.66 -34.68 44.89
CA ASP A 183 0.42 -34.98 44.20
C ASP A 183 -0.25 -33.74 43.59
N GLU A 184 -0.65 -33.92 42.33
CA GLU A 184 -1.87 -33.37 41.72
C GLU A 184 -2.54 -32.18 42.40
N THR A 185 -1.86 -31.04 42.48
CA THR A 185 -2.52 -29.74 42.62
C THR A 185 -1.71 -28.69 41.87
N SER A 186 -1.33 -28.98 40.62
CA SER A 186 -1.16 -27.90 39.66
C SER A 186 -2.53 -27.28 39.50
N SER A 187 -2.79 -26.22 40.26
CA SER A 187 -3.91 -25.31 40.09
C SER A 187 -4.26 -25.25 38.62
N LYS A 188 -5.50 -25.62 38.26
CA LYS A 188 -6.12 -25.26 36.99
C LYS A 188 -6.22 -23.73 36.96
N GLN A 189 -5.09 -23.03 36.89
CA GLN A 189 -5.06 -21.64 36.57
C GLN A 189 -5.48 -21.60 35.12
N ALA A 190 -6.77 -21.40 34.93
CA ALA A 190 -7.41 -21.51 33.64
C ALA A 190 -6.68 -20.57 32.68
N ASP A 191 -6.07 -21.16 31.65
CA ASP A 191 -5.31 -20.45 30.65
C ASP A 191 -6.20 -19.34 30.07
N LEU A 192 -5.71 -18.10 30.08
CA LEU A 192 -6.51 -16.94 29.66
C LEU A 192 -7.09 -17.13 28.25
N GLY A 193 -6.32 -17.76 27.36
CA GLY A 193 -6.79 -18.12 26.01
C GLY A 193 -7.96 -19.11 26.04
N GLU A 194 -7.85 -20.15 26.85
CA GLU A 194 -8.90 -21.16 27.01
C GLU A 194 -10.18 -20.59 27.62
N LEU A 195 -10.06 -19.69 28.61
CA LEU A 195 -11.20 -18.97 29.18
C LEU A 195 -11.93 -18.11 28.15
N ILE A 196 -11.18 -17.39 27.31
CA ILE A 196 -11.75 -16.58 26.22
C ILE A 196 -12.53 -17.48 25.25
N ARG A 197 -11.93 -18.60 24.83
CA ARG A 197 -12.58 -19.56 23.94
C ARG A 197 -13.85 -20.13 24.55
N LEU A 198 -13.79 -20.59 25.80
CA LEU A 198 -14.93 -21.17 26.49
C LEU A 198 -16.06 -20.14 26.64
N LYS A 199 -15.76 -18.92 27.07
CA LYS A 199 -16.77 -17.86 27.21
C LYS A 199 -17.38 -17.42 25.87
N MET A 200 -16.58 -17.44 24.80
CA MET A 200 -17.02 -17.03 23.47
C MET A 200 -17.84 -18.12 22.76
N LEU A 201 -17.35 -19.37 22.76
CA LEU A 201 -18.00 -20.49 22.07
C LEU A 201 -19.15 -21.12 22.86
N SER A 202 -19.17 -21.01 24.19
CA SER A 202 -20.30 -21.52 24.99
C SER A 202 -21.55 -20.64 24.91
N ASN A 203 -21.38 -19.33 24.63
CA ASN A 203 -22.49 -18.39 24.62
C ASN A 203 -23.01 -18.17 23.19
N ARG A 204 -24.10 -18.86 22.84
CA ARG A 204 -24.73 -18.75 21.51
C ARG A 204 -25.09 -17.31 21.11
N LYS A 205 -25.48 -16.45 22.07
CA LYS A 205 -25.80 -15.04 21.78
C LYS A 205 -24.54 -14.26 21.39
N LEU A 206 -23.41 -14.53 22.04
CA LEU A 206 -22.13 -13.88 21.74
C LEU A 206 -21.58 -14.38 20.40
N GLN A 207 -21.67 -15.69 20.13
CA GLN A 207 -21.31 -16.26 18.82
C GLN A 207 -22.14 -15.64 17.69
N LEU A 208 -23.46 -15.55 17.85
CA LEU A 208 -24.34 -14.88 16.87
C LEU A 208 -23.99 -13.40 16.71
N GLY A 209 -23.65 -12.71 17.80
CA GLY A 209 -23.21 -11.31 17.75
C GLY A 209 -21.93 -11.09 16.95
N VAL A 210 -20.92 -11.97 17.11
CA VAL A 210 -19.67 -11.92 16.33
C VAL A 210 -19.92 -12.27 14.86
N ILE A 211 -20.75 -13.27 14.57
CA ILE A 211 -21.12 -13.61 13.19
C ILE A 211 -21.86 -12.44 12.55
N ALA A 212 -22.81 -11.82 13.26
CA ALA A 212 -23.57 -10.67 12.77
C ALA A 212 -22.68 -9.44 12.52
N SER A 213 -21.70 -9.17 13.40
CA SER A 213 -20.78 -8.04 13.21
C SER A 213 -19.84 -8.25 12.02
N VAL A 214 -19.30 -9.46 11.85
CA VAL A 214 -18.50 -9.81 10.67
C VAL A 214 -19.35 -9.71 9.40
N ALA A 215 -20.57 -10.25 9.41
CA ALA A 215 -21.48 -10.15 8.25
C ALA A 215 -21.79 -8.68 7.91
N LEU A 216 -22.01 -7.83 8.91
CA LEU A 216 -22.25 -6.41 8.71
C LEU A 216 -21.05 -5.70 8.07
N ILE A 217 -19.82 -6.03 8.49
CA ILE A 217 -18.61 -5.49 7.87
C ILE A 217 -18.52 -5.90 6.40
N PHE A 218 -18.79 -7.16 6.08
CA PHE A 218 -18.79 -7.64 4.69
C PHE A 218 -19.86 -6.93 3.85
N ILE A 219 -21.06 -6.76 4.40
CA ILE A 219 -22.14 -6.00 3.74
C ILE A 219 -21.70 -4.55 3.54
N ALA A 220 -21.09 -3.91 4.53
CA ALA A 220 -20.63 -2.52 4.42
C ALA A 220 -19.53 -2.35 3.36
N VAL A 221 -18.56 -3.28 3.29
CA VAL A 221 -17.53 -3.28 2.24
C VAL A 221 -18.16 -3.49 0.87
N PHE A 222 -19.09 -4.44 0.75
CA PHE A 222 -19.78 -4.71 -0.50
C PHE A 222 -20.65 -3.52 -0.95
N VAL A 223 -21.42 -2.93 -0.05
CA VAL A 223 -22.23 -1.73 -0.31
C VAL A 223 -21.33 -0.55 -0.68
N SER A 224 -20.20 -0.36 0.00
CA SER A 224 -19.23 0.67 -0.36
C SER A 224 -18.62 0.42 -1.74
N SER A 225 -18.34 -0.83 -2.10
CA SER A 225 -17.88 -1.22 -3.44
C SER A 225 -18.94 -0.95 -4.50
N VAL A 226 -20.20 -1.32 -4.24
CA VAL A 226 -21.33 -1.10 -5.16
C VAL A 226 -21.62 0.38 -5.30
N LEU A 227 -21.65 1.16 -4.22
CA LEU A 227 -21.81 2.61 -4.26
C LEU A 227 -20.66 3.29 -4.98
N ASN A 228 -19.41 2.85 -4.76
CA ASN A 228 -18.26 3.38 -5.48
C ASN A 228 -18.37 3.05 -6.97
N SER A 229 -18.77 1.83 -7.32
CA SER A 229 -19.04 1.43 -8.71
C SER A 229 -20.20 2.22 -9.32
N ILE A 230 -21.30 2.46 -8.59
CA ILE A 230 -22.45 3.24 -9.07
C ILE A 230 -22.07 4.72 -9.20
N ASN A 231 -21.29 5.27 -8.29
CA ASN A 231 -20.79 6.64 -8.40
C ASN A 231 -19.80 6.76 -9.55
N GLN A 232 -18.91 5.79 -9.72
CA GLN A 232 -18.06 5.69 -10.90
C GLN A 232 -18.89 5.48 -12.16
N GLN A 233 -20.02 4.77 -12.12
CA GLN A 233 -20.89 4.52 -13.27
C GLN A 233 -21.91 5.62 -13.50
N HIS A 234 -22.20 6.49 -12.54
CA HIS A 234 -23.01 7.70 -12.72
C HIS A 234 -22.10 8.87 -13.13
N LEU A 235 -20.86 8.92 -12.65
CA LEU A 235 -19.81 9.73 -13.25
C LEU A 235 -19.47 9.21 -14.63
N THR A 236 -19.38 7.90 -14.85
CA THR A 236 -19.14 7.31 -16.17
C THR A 236 -20.37 7.50 -17.04
N SER A 237 -21.61 7.14 -16.70
CA SER A 237 -22.81 7.43 -17.51
C SER A 237 -23.14 8.92 -17.68
N ARG A 238 -22.81 9.81 -16.74
CA ARG A 238 -22.83 11.26 -17.01
C ARG A 238 -21.71 11.61 -17.99
N ASN A 239 -20.53 11.04 -17.80
CA ASN A 239 -19.41 11.15 -18.71
C ASN A 239 -19.60 10.32 -19.99
N THR A 240 -20.55 9.39 -20.15
CA THR A 240 -20.72 8.41 -21.25
C THR A 240 -22.00 8.72 -21.99
N ALA A 241 -22.97 9.41 -21.39
CA ALA A 241 -23.89 10.25 -22.15
C ALA A 241 -23.16 11.50 -22.71
N LEU A 242 -22.11 11.98 -22.01
CA LEU A 242 -21.18 13.00 -22.51
C LEU A 242 -20.08 12.42 -23.42
N ASN A 243 -19.73 11.13 -23.27
CA ASN A 243 -18.67 10.44 -24.02
C ASN A 243 -19.20 9.50 -25.10
N GLU A 244 -20.47 9.14 -25.20
CA GLU A 244 -21.04 8.54 -26.42
C GLU A 244 -21.18 9.61 -27.51
N ALA A 245 -21.26 10.89 -27.12
CA ALA A 245 -21.01 12.02 -28.01
C ALA A 245 -19.50 12.22 -28.32
N LYS A 246 -18.59 11.50 -27.65
CA LYS A 246 -17.13 11.69 -27.67
C LYS A 246 -16.34 10.40 -27.98
N GLU A 247 -17.02 9.27 -28.20
CA GLU A 247 -16.43 7.92 -28.34
C GLU A 247 -16.11 7.56 -29.78
N ILE A 248 -16.17 8.53 -30.69
CA ILE A 248 -15.50 8.41 -31.99
C ILE A 248 -13.99 8.72 -31.86
N THR A 249 -13.52 9.28 -30.72
CA THR A 249 -12.16 9.83 -30.63
C THR A 249 -11.40 9.44 -29.36
N LYS A 250 -11.21 8.14 -29.08
CA LYS A 250 -10.18 7.69 -28.12
C LYS A 250 -9.43 6.46 -28.60
N ASN A 251 -8.72 6.62 -29.70
CA ASN A 251 -7.50 5.87 -30.01
C ASN A 251 -6.40 6.85 -30.42
N THR A 252 -5.99 7.77 -29.53
CA THR A 252 -4.74 8.52 -29.74
C THR A 252 -4.16 9.00 -28.40
N SER A 253 -3.06 8.37 -27.99
CA SER A 253 -1.93 8.85 -27.18
C SER A 253 -2.18 9.37 -25.75
N ASP A 254 -1.37 8.82 -24.84
CA ASP A 254 -1.29 9.18 -23.42
C ASP A 254 -1.31 10.69 -23.16
N ASN A 255 -2.27 11.08 -22.32
CA ASN A 255 -2.52 12.45 -21.89
C ASN A 255 -1.32 13.00 -21.11
N ILE A 256 -0.65 14.02 -21.67
CA ILE A 256 0.02 15.03 -20.85
C ILE A 256 -1.08 15.67 -20.01
N ILE A 257 -1.11 15.41 -18.70
CA ILE A 257 -1.93 16.18 -17.78
C ILE A 257 -1.36 17.60 -17.77
N ILE A 258 -1.90 18.47 -18.61
CA ILE A 258 -1.46 19.87 -18.70
C ILE A 258 -2.01 20.61 -17.48
N THR A 259 -1.21 20.70 -16.42
CA THR A 259 -1.58 21.44 -15.20
C THR A 259 -1.81 22.92 -15.52
N LYS A 260 -3.03 23.41 -15.32
CA LYS A 260 -3.43 24.83 -15.55
C LYS A 260 -2.94 25.69 -14.36
N LYS A 261 -1.79 26.36 -14.46
CA LYS A 261 -1.24 27.26 -13.42
C LYS A 261 -1.31 28.72 -13.86
N HIS A 262 -1.09 29.66 -12.94
CA HIS A 262 -0.89 31.09 -13.23
C HIS A 262 -1.98 31.74 -14.08
N LEU A 263 -3.22 31.63 -13.59
CA LEU A 263 -4.39 32.29 -14.16
C LEU A 263 -4.16 33.80 -14.28
N LEU A 264 -4.35 34.32 -15.49
CA LEU A 264 -4.37 35.75 -15.79
C LEU A 264 -5.62 36.10 -16.57
N ALA A 265 -6.50 36.90 -15.96
CA ALA A 265 -7.68 37.43 -16.63
C ALA A 265 -7.30 38.54 -17.60
N MET A 266 -7.81 38.45 -18.83
CA MET A 266 -7.53 39.40 -19.91
C MET A 266 -8.71 40.35 -20.12
N PRO A 267 -8.51 41.52 -20.76
CA PRO A 267 -9.52 42.57 -20.83
C PRO A 267 -10.81 42.23 -21.60
N ASP A 268 -10.77 41.21 -22.47
CA ASP A 268 -11.89 40.86 -23.36
C ASP A 268 -12.48 39.47 -23.04
N ASN A 269 -12.66 39.18 -21.74
CA ASN A 269 -13.32 37.97 -21.23
C ASN A 269 -12.70 36.63 -21.66
N PHE A 270 -11.39 36.64 -21.93
CA PHE A 270 -10.59 35.42 -22.01
C PHE A 270 -9.56 35.39 -20.89
N ASN A 271 -9.03 34.22 -20.59
CA ASN A 271 -8.05 33.99 -19.56
C ASN A 271 -6.85 33.27 -20.15
N LEU A 272 -5.68 33.50 -19.56
CA LEU A 272 -4.46 32.76 -19.85
C LEU A 272 -4.10 31.87 -18.67
N TYR A 273 -3.69 30.66 -18.96
CA TYR A 273 -2.97 29.80 -18.04
C TYR A 273 -1.60 29.48 -18.60
N LEU A 274 -0.68 29.18 -17.70
CA LEU A 274 0.62 28.65 -18.00
C LEU A 274 0.68 27.19 -17.56
N SER A 275 1.13 26.31 -18.46
CA SER A 275 1.38 24.92 -18.11
C SER A 275 2.66 24.78 -17.28
N GLU A 276 2.87 23.59 -16.71
CA GLU A 276 4.11 23.26 -16.01
C GLU A 276 5.37 23.45 -16.88
N TYR A 277 5.24 23.22 -18.19
CA TYR A 277 6.31 23.39 -19.16
C TYR A 277 6.28 24.76 -19.85
N GLN A 278 5.70 25.78 -19.22
CA GLN A 278 5.61 27.14 -19.77
C GLN A 278 4.82 27.27 -21.08
N GLY A 279 3.97 26.30 -21.39
CA GLY A 279 3.04 26.37 -22.53
C GLY A 279 1.83 27.25 -22.20
N ILE A 280 1.41 28.08 -23.13
CA ILE A 280 0.23 28.95 -22.96
C ILE A 280 -1.05 28.18 -23.26
N ILE A 281 -2.06 28.38 -22.40
CA ILE A 281 -3.42 27.89 -22.61
C ILE A 281 -4.35 29.10 -22.61
N ILE A 282 -5.11 29.27 -23.69
CA ILE A 282 -6.12 30.32 -23.81
C ILE A 282 -7.47 29.71 -23.43
N HIS A 283 -8.16 30.34 -22.48
CA HIS A 283 -9.47 29.92 -22.01
C HIS A 283 -10.51 31.01 -22.26
N TRP A 284 -11.65 30.65 -22.83
CA TRP A 284 -12.79 31.56 -22.99
C TRP A 284 -14.11 30.81 -22.89
N GLN A 285 -15.17 31.56 -22.59
CA GLN A 285 -16.54 31.03 -22.59
C GLN A 285 -17.23 31.39 -23.90
N ALA A 286 -17.91 30.43 -24.51
CA ALA A 286 -18.66 30.66 -25.74
C ALA A 286 -19.92 29.79 -25.82
N ASP A 287 -20.45 29.61 -27.04
CA ASP A 287 -21.70 28.90 -27.29
C ASP A 287 -21.64 27.45 -26.77
N GLN A 288 -22.79 26.98 -26.31
CA GLN A 288 -22.94 25.63 -25.76
C GLN A 288 -22.74 24.59 -26.87
N VAL A 289 -21.69 23.77 -26.74
CA VAL A 289 -21.39 22.64 -27.63
C VAL A 289 -21.09 21.39 -26.80
N PRO A 290 -21.21 20.18 -27.38
CA PRO A 290 -20.86 18.96 -26.66
C PRO A 290 -19.41 18.99 -26.19
N ASP A 291 -19.17 18.60 -24.95
CA ASP A 291 -17.83 18.55 -24.39
C ASP A 291 -16.92 17.67 -25.25
N GLY A 292 -15.78 18.21 -25.67
CA GLY A 292 -14.71 17.42 -26.23
C GLY A 292 -13.73 18.11 -27.12
N GLU A 293 -13.01 17.30 -27.89
CA GLU A 293 -11.98 17.79 -28.76
C GLU A 293 -12.62 18.44 -29.99
N LEU A 294 -12.47 19.76 -30.08
CA LEU A 294 -12.84 20.52 -31.27
C LEU A 294 -11.72 20.49 -32.31
N TRP A 295 -10.47 20.35 -31.89
CA TRP A 295 -9.33 20.31 -32.80
C TRP A 295 -8.14 19.59 -32.17
N SER A 296 -7.43 18.78 -32.95
CA SER A 296 -6.14 18.21 -32.59
C SER A 296 -5.13 18.32 -33.71
N LEU A 297 -3.96 18.85 -33.37
CA LEU A 297 -2.81 18.91 -34.26
C LEU A 297 -2.25 17.51 -34.55
N LEU A 298 -2.36 16.58 -33.59
CA LEU A 298 -1.80 15.23 -33.71
C LEU A 298 -2.56 14.39 -34.73
N SER A 299 -3.89 14.43 -34.70
CA SER A 299 -4.75 13.74 -35.68
C SER A 299 -5.00 14.59 -36.93
N ALA A 300 -4.77 15.90 -36.87
CA ALA A 300 -5.18 16.89 -37.87
C ALA A 300 -6.69 16.87 -38.17
N GLN A 301 -7.50 16.42 -37.20
CA GLN A 301 -8.95 16.31 -37.28
C GLN A 301 -9.63 17.32 -36.35
N GLY A 302 -10.87 17.67 -36.70
CA GLY A 302 -11.70 18.64 -35.96
C GLY A 302 -12.14 19.83 -36.81
N ASP A 303 -12.66 20.85 -36.13
CA ASP A 303 -13.09 22.10 -36.74
C ASP A 303 -11.88 22.90 -37.28
N LYS A 304 -11.92 23.17 -38.58
CA LYS A 304 -10.92 23.96 -39.29
C LYS A 304 -10.84 25.40 -38.78
N SER A 305 -11.91 25.92 -38.16
CA SER A 305 -11.91 27.25 -37.54
C SER A 305 -10.96 27.33 -36.34
N CYS A 306 -10.71 26.20 -35.68
CA CYS A 306 -9.82 26.04 -34.53
C CYS A 306 -8.37 25.69 -34.90
N GLN A 307 -8.08 25.44 -36.18
CA GLN A 307 -6.76 24.99 -36.66
C GLN A 307 -5.64 26.00 -36.39
N SER A 308 -5.97 27.29 -36.28
CA SER A 308 -4.97 28.34 -36.12
C SER A 308 -5.54 29.55 -35.39
N ILE A 309 -4.76 30.11 -34.46
CA ILE A 309 -4.99 31.46 -33.96
C ILE A 309 -4.44 32.46 -34.98
N LYS A 310 -5.31 33.34 -35.47
CA LYS A 310 -4.97 34.38 -36.45
C LYS A 310 -5.00 35.73 -35.77
N PHE A 311 -4.02 36.57 -36.07
CA PHE A 311 -3.97 37.94 -35.57
C PHE A 311 -4.18 38.94 -36.70
N ASN A 312 -4.48 40.18 -36.36
CA ASN A 312 -4.59 41.25 -37.36
C ASN A 312 -3.30 41.49 -38.16
N LYS A 313 -2.12 41.18 -37.58
CA LYS A 313 -0.81 41.26 -38.24
C LYS A 313 0.08 40.10 -37.75
N GLY A 314 0.96 39.59 -38.61
CA GLY A 314 1.93 38.54 -38.28
C GLY A 314 1.45 37.12 -38.61
N ALA A 315 2.31 36.14 -38.35
CA ALA A 315 2.04 34.74 -38.65
C ALA A 315 0.94 34.17 -37.73
N PRO A 316 0.11 33.24 -38.24
CA PRO A 316 -0.80 32.46 -37.42
C PRO A 316 -0.02 31.36 -36.67
N LEU A 317 -0.45 31.06 -35.45
CA LEU A 317 0.09 29.97 -34.65
C LEU A 317 -0.91 28.82 -34.58
N ARG A 318 -0.42 27.59 -34.35
CA ARG A 318 -1.26 26.40 -34.31
C ARG A 318 -1.43 25.93 -32.87
N PRO A 319 -2.66 25.78 -32.36
CA PRO A 319 -2.86 25.08 -31.11
C PRO A 319 -2.56 23.59 -31.29
N LEU A 320 -2.02 22.98 -30.23
CA LEU A 320 -1.84 21.54 -30.14
C LEU A 320 -3.21 20.85 -30.06
N THR A 321 -4.09 21.37 -29.21
CA THR A 321 -5.45 20.88 -29.02
C THR A 321 -6.39 22.03 -28.67
N VAL A 322 -7.66 21.88 -29.04
CA VAL A 322 -8.76 22.70 -28.54
C VAL A 322 -9.82 21.78 -27.94
N LEU A 323 -10.14 22.01 -26.66
CA LEU A 323 -11.07 21.21 -25.88
C LEU A 323 -12.21 22.08 -25.36
N VAL A 324 -13.41 21.50 -25.28
CA VAL A 324 -14.56 22.06 -24.57
C VAL A 324 -14.84 21.22 -23.34
N GLU A 325 -14.93 21.88 -22.19
CA GLU A 325 -15.33 21.31 -20.91
C GLU A 325 -16.60 22.04 -20.42
N ASN A 326 -17.50 21.34 -19.72
CA ASN A 326 -18.70 21.91 -19.11
C ASN A 326 -19.63 22.67 -20.09
N GLY A 327 -19.70 22.22 -21.34
CA GLY A 327 -20.58 22.70 -22.41
C GLY A 327 -20.16 24.02 -23.05
N SER A 328 -19.50 24.91 -22.31
CA SER A 328 -19.17 26.26 -22.79
C SER A 328 -17.76 26.75 -22.47
N GLU A 329 -16.92 25.98 -21.77
CA GLU A 329 -15.56 26.40 -21.42
C GLU A 329 -14.57 25.87 -22.47
N TYR A 330 -14.02 26.75 -23.29
CA TYR A 330 -13.10 26.40 -24.38
C TYR A 330 -11.67 26.59 -23.93
N PHE A 331 -10.81 25.60 -24.18
CA PHE A 331 -9.38 25.61 -23.85
C PHE A 331 -8.54 25.31 -25.08
N ALA A 332 -7.75 26.27 -25.53
CA ALA A 332 -6.77 26.08 -26.60
C ALA A 332 -5.36 26.01 -26.01
N SER A 333 -4.71 24.86 -26.16
CA SER A 333 -3.36 24.61 -25.64
C SER A 333 -2.32 24.81 -26.74
N PHE A 334 -1.25 25.53 -26.44
CA PHE A 334 -0.16 25.81 -27.38
C PHE A 334 1.16 25.17 -26.96
N SER A 335 2.06 25.01 -27.93
CA SER A 335 3.41 24.50 -27.67
C SER A 335 4.20 25.46 -26.76
N PRO A 336 4.98 24.94 -25.79
CA PRO A 336 5.98 25.73 -25.07
C PRO A 336 6.92 26.51 -25.99
N LEU A 337 7.27 25.94 -27.14
CA LEU A 337 8.15 26.57 -28.12
C LEU A 337 7.55 27.85 -28.74
N ASP A 338 6.22 27.91 -28.84
CA ASP A 338 5.49 29.04 -29.44
C ASP A 338 5.09 30.08 -28.38
N SER A 339 5.34 29.82 -27.09
CA SER A 339 4.76 30.60 -25.99
C SER A 339 5.25 32.05 -25.96
N ARG A 340 6.53 32.27 -26.27
CA ARG A 340 7.08 33.63 -26.40
C ARG A 340 6.43 34.41 -27.54
N GLU A 341 6.37 33.82 -28.72
CA GLU A 341 5.76 34.48 -29.89
C GLU A 341 4.28 34.76 -29.64
N LEU A 342 3.56 33.81 -29.02
CA LEU A 342 2.17 33.96 -28.67
C LEU A 342 1.93 35.08 -27.65
N VAL A 343 2.69 35.14 -26.56
CA VAL A 343 2.54 36.21 -25.55
C VAL A 343 2.87 37.58 -26.14
N GLN A 344 3.92 37.70 -26.95
CA GLN A 344 4.22 38.94 -27.66
C GLN A 344 3.12 39.34 -28.64
N ALA A 345 2.55 38.36 -29.36
CA ALA A 345 1.41 38.59 -30.23
C ALA A 345 0.19 39.09 -29.44
N LEU A 346 -0.11 38.50 -28.28
CA LEU A 346 -1.19 38.94 -27.40
C LEU A 346 -0.96 40.34 -26.81
N ALA A 347 0.30 40.71 -26.54
CA ALA A 347 0.63 42.02 -25.99
C ALA A 347 0.59 43.16 -27.03
N PHE A 348 1.17 42.94 -28.20
CA PHE A 348 1.45 44.02 -29.16
C PHE A 348 0.50 44.09 -30.36
N ARG A 349 -0.34 43.08 -30.57
CA ARG A 349 -1.30 43.05 -31.68
C ARG A 349 -2.66 43.59 -31.22
N GLY A 350 -3.52 43.91 -32.18
CA GLY A 350 -4.78 44.62 -31.91
C GLY A 350 -5.98 43.70 -31.61
N LYS A 351 -6.03 42.56 -32.30
CA LYS A 351 -7.07 41.54 -32.14
C LYS A 351 -6.56 40.18 -32.61
N PHE A 352 -7.17 39.12 -32.10
CA PHE A 352 -6.99 37.77 -32.62
C PHE A 352 -8.34 37.09 -32.87
N SER A 353 -8.33 36.03 -33.66
CA SER A 353 -9.46 35.15 -33.89
C SER A 353 -9.06 33.69 -33.75
N LEU A 354 -9.90 32.90 -33.08
CA LEU A 354 -9.70 31.48 -32.83
C LEU A 354 -11.06 30.79 -32.73
N CYS A 355 -11.23 29.63 -33.39
CA CYS A 355 -12.47 28.86 -33.38
C CYS A 355 -13.72 29.66 -33.82
N GLY A 356 -13.55 30.58 -34.78
CA GLY A 356 -14.63 31.47 -35.24
C GLY A 356 -14.90 32.69 -34.35
N TYR A 357 -14.37 32.74 -33.13
CA TYR A 357 -14.50 33.88 -32.23
C TYR A 357 -13.40 34.91 -32.47
N SER A 358 -13.68 36.19 -32.17
CA SER A 358 -12.75 37.31 -32.31
C SER A 358 -12.65 38.09 -31.01
N PHE A 359 -11.41 38.35 -30.59
CA PHE A 359 -11.10 39.00 -29.32
C PHE A 359 -10.25 40.24 -29.53
N SER A 360 -10.58 41.30 -28.81
CA SER A 360 -9.81 42.53 -28.68
C SER A 360 -8.61 42.33 -27.75
N LEU A 361 -7.45 42.85 -28.14
CA LEU A 361 -6.24 42.84 -27.32
C LEU A 361 -5.94 44.21 -26.70
N LYS A 362 -6.91 45.11 -26.70
CA LYS A 362 -6.75 46.44 -26.11
C LYS A 362 -6.53 46.32 -24.60
N GLY A 363 -5.36 46.79 -24.13
CA GLY A 363 -4.98 46.72 -22.71
C GLY A 363 -4.21 45.44 -22.33
N SER A 364 -4.10 44.46 -23.22
CA SER A 364 -3.38 43.20 -22.97
C SER A 364 -1.91 43.41 -22.60
N GLN A 365 -1.24 44.38 -23.23
CA GLN A 365 0.16 44.74 -22.92
C GLN A 365 0.34 45.13 -21.44
N ALA A 366 -0.56 45.95 -20.90
CA ALA A 366 -0.47 46.41 -19.52
C ALA A 366 -0.76 45.30 -18.52
N THR A 367 -1.68 44.39 -18.85
CA THR A 367 -2.01 43.22 -18.04
C THR A 367 -0.85 42.22 -18.00
N LEU A 368 -0.29 41.89 -19.18
CA LEU A 368 0.82 40.94 -19.31
C LEU A 368 2.10 41.47 -18.66
N GLY A 369 2.43 42.75 -18.85
CA GLY A 369 3.65 43.36 -18.30
C GLY A 369 3.66 43.51 -16.77
N LYS A 370 2.51 43.47 -16.11
CA LYS A 370 2.41 43.52 -14.64
C LYS A 370 2.52 42.15 -13.98
N HIS A 371 2.31 41.07 -14.73
CA HIS A 371 2.29 39.73 -14.16
C HIS A 371 3.68 39.09 -14.19
N LEU A 372 4.20 38.73 -13.00
CA LEU A 372 5.57 38.23 -12.80
C LEU A 372 6.00 37.10 -13.75
N GLN A 373 5.05 36.25 -14.15
CA GLN A 373 5.35 35.10 -15.02
C GLN A 373 5.16 35.35 -16.51
N TYR A 374 4.36 36.35 -16.89
CA TYR A 374 4.13 36.65 -18.30
C TYR A 374 5.06 37.77 -18.80
N ALA A 375 5.48 38.66 -17.90
CA ALA A 375 6.41 39.74 -18.21
C ALA A 375 7.73 39.27 -18.86
N PRO A 376 8.38 38.16 -18.43
CA PRO A 376 9.62 37.71 -19.05
C PRO A 376 9.50 37.32 -20.53
N PHE A 377 8.30 37.01 -21.03
CA PHE A 377 8.11 36.73 -22.46
C PHE A 377 8.08 38.00 -23.32
N LEU A 378 7.91 39.18 -22.70
CA LEU A 378 7.87 40.48 -23.38
C LEU A 378 9.25 41.12 -23.52
N ASP A 379 10.22 40.67 -22.72
CA ASP A 379 11.59 41.13 -22.83
C ASP A 379 12.16 40.64 -24.17
N LYS A 380 12.73 41.57 -24.94
CA LYS A 380 13.56 41.21 -26.08
C LYS A 380 14.84 40.64 -25.50
N ASP A 381 15.15 39.39 -25.82
CA ASP A 381 16.51 38.88 -25.64
C ASP A 381 17.47 39.91 -26.29
N ALA A 382 18.43 40.36 -25.51
CA ALA A 382 19.48 41.31 -25.90
C ALA A 382 20.39 40.74 -26.99
#